data_AF-A0A9P5H5E8-F1
#
_entry.id   AF-A0A9P5H5E8-F1
#
_cell.length_a   1.000
_cell.length_b   1.000
_cell.length_c   1.000
_cell.angle_alpha   90.00
_cell.angle_beta   90.00
_cell.angle_gamma   90.00
#
_symmetry.space_group_name_H-M   'P 1'
#
loop_
_entity.id
_entity.type
_entity.pdbx_description
1 polymer ?
#
loop_
_entity_poly.entity_id
_entity_poly.type
_entity_poly.pdbx_seq_one_letter_code
_entity_poly.pdbx_strand_id
1 'polypeptide(L)'
;MAVHVLDDYYLAITAIITVAYQLFFFSIAYTCKFDKLTDLAGGTNFALLAILTLAFSGHHSARQVVASLFLIAWALRLSGFLFYRILRTGKDDRFDDKRDHFFPFLGFWVFQMFWVWTVSLPVTFLNSPNVTRYPQHSFGTGRDIAGIVLFVIGFVIESVSDAQKYRFRMTHNGTDVCDKGFFAWSRHPNYFGEIIIQFSIYMVAVSSAADGYVGGQASKALYASIVGPFLLTFLLMFVSGLTLSERPKAKTRYEKDQNWEGYKRWLDRTSILIPFPPQLYEKMPTILKRTVFLEFPLYVFDPAKHSDVSRPGGQSAENQVRGTNGDSRGSVEETLV
;
A
#
# COMPACT_ATOMS: atom_id res chain seq x y z
N MET A 1 -17.92 14.06 -29.12
CA MET A 1 -19.01 14.32 -28.14
C MET A 1 -18.82 13.31 -27.05
N ALA A 2 -18.62 13.74 -25.80
CA ALA A 2 -18.50 12.80 -24.68
C ALA A 2 -19.79 11.98 -24.55
N VAL A 3 -19.66 10.66 -24.46
CA VAL A 3 -20.82 9.78 -24.37
C VAL A 3 -21.35 9.86 -22.94
N HIS A 4 -22.59 10.31 -22.78
CA HIS A 4 -23.32 10.12 -21.53
C HIS A 4 -23.72 8.65 -21.44
N VAL A 5 -23.25 7.95 -20.40
CA VAL A 5 -23.49 6.50 -20.26
C VAL A 5 -24.56 6.22 -19.22
N LEU A 6 -24.26 6.51 -17.94
CA LEU A 6 -25.18 6.34 -16.80
C LEU A 6 -25.20 7.58 -15.90
N ASP A 7 -24.10 8.30 -15.82
CA ASP A 7 -23.95 9.56 -15.09
C ASP A 7 -22.87 10.43 -15.76
N ASP A 8 -22.92 11.73 -15.51
CA ASP A 8 -22.00 12.71 -16.13
C ASP A 8 -20.60 12.75 -15.50
N TYR A 9 -20.33 11.91 -14.48
CA TYR A 9 -19.03 11.76 -13.83
C TYR A 9 -18.37 10.40 -14.07
N TYR A 10 -19.03 9.50 -14.82
CA TYR A 10 -18.64 8.10 -15.03
C TYR A 10 -18.52 7.26 -13.74
N LEU A 11 -19.11 7.70 -12.62
CA LEU A 11 -19.01 7.00 -11.34
C LEU A 11 -19.74 5.65 -11.37
N ALA A 12 -20.98 5.62 -11.86
CA ALA A 12 -21.81 4.42 -11.87
C ALA A 12 -21.25 3.37 -12.82
N ILE A 13 -20.85 3.77 -14.03
CA ILE A 13 -20.31 2.84 -15.03
C ILE A 13 -18.97 2.27 -14.57
N THR A 14 -18.07 3.08 -14.01
CA THR A 14 -16.78 2.57 -13.50
C THR A 14 -16.97 1.67 -12.29
N ALA A 15 -17.95 1.94 -11.41
CA ALA A 15 -18.28 1.06 -10.29
C ALA A 15 -18.82 -0.29 -10.77
N ILE A 16 -19.78 -0.30 -11.71
CA ILE A 16 -20.35 -1.54 -12.27
C ILE A 16 -19.26 -2.38 -12.95
N ILE A 17 -18.40 -1.75 -13.76
CA ILE A 17 -17.31 -2.45 -14.43
C ILE A 17 -16.32 -3.01 -13.41
N THR A 18 -15.97 -2.23 -12.37
CA THR A 18 -15.08 -2.68 -11.30
C THR A 18 -15.66 -3.90 -10.60
N VAL A 19 -16.94 -3.86 -10.21
CA VAL A 19 -17.62 -4.96 -9.53
C VAL A 19 -17.70 -6.19 -10.43
N ALA A 20 -18.15 -6.04 -11.68
CA ALA A 20 -18.27 -7.15 -12.61
C ALA A 20 -16.91 -7.82 -12.90
N TYR A 21 -15.88 -7.01 -13.15
CA TYR A 21 -14.52 -7.48 -13.43
C TYR A 21 -13.91 -8.22 -12.23
N GLN A 22 -14.03 -7.64 -11.04
CA GLN A 22 -13.49 -8.23 -9.81
C GLN A 22 -14.25 -9.50 -9.43
N LEU A 23 -15.58 -9.54 -9.60
CA LEU A 23 -16.37 -10.75 -9.34
C LEU A 23 -16.06 -11.86 -10.35
N PHE A 24 -15.84 -11.54 -11.62
CA PHE A 24 -15.41 -12.51 -12.63
C PHE A 24 -14.09 -13.19 -12.23
N PHE A 25 -13.07 -12.40 -11.86
CA PHE A 25 -11.80 -12.97 -11.43
C PHE A 25 -11.85 -13.62 -10.05
N PHE A 26 -12.71 -13.15 -9.15
CA PHE A 26 -13.01 -13.84 -7.89
C PHE A 26 -13.57 -15.24 -8.15
N SER A 27 -14.52 -15.39 -9.07
CA SER A 27 -15.08 -16.70 -9.42
C SER A 27 -14.00 -17.65 -9.93
N ILE A 28 -13.10 -17.18 -10.81
CA ILE A 28 -11.97 -17.98 -11.28
C ILE A 28 -11.02 -18.33 -10.13
N ALA A 29 -10.62 -17.34 -9.32
CA ALA A 29 -9.67 -17.54 -8.24
C ALA A 29 -10.19 -18.48 -7.15
N TYR A 30 -11.48 -18.39 -6.82
CA TYR A 30 -12.12 -19.26 -5.83
C TYR A 30 -12.30 -20.69 -6.35
N THR A 31 -12.80 -20.87 -7.58
CA THR A 31 -13.03 -22.20 -8.17
C THR A 31 -11.71 -22.92 -8.48
N CYS A 32 -10.71 -22.23 -9.02
CA CYS A 32 -9.42 -22.82 -9.36
C CYS A 32 -8.41 -22.81 -8.21
N LYS A 33 -8.77 -22.27 -7.04
CA LYS A 33 -7.87 -22.03 -5.90
C LYS A 33 -6.57 -21.34 -6.33
N PHE A 34 -6.72 -20.35 -7.22
CA PHE A 34 -5.62 -19.65 -7.89
C PHE A 34 -5.51 -18.21 -7.40
N ASP A 35 -4.93 -18.07 -6.21
CA ASP A 35 -4.65 -16.82 -5.49
C ASP A 35 -3.66 -15.89 -6.23
N LYS A 36 -2.80 -16.46 -7.08
CA LYS A 36 -1.79 -15.74 -7.88
C LYS A 36 -2.36 -14.65 -8.78
N LEU A 37 -3.65 -14.74 -9.09
CA LEU A 37 -4.33 -13.86 -10.02
C LEU A 37 -4.93 -12.61 -9.35
N THR A 38 -5.02 -12.58 -8.02
CA THR A 38 -5.59 -11.47 -7.24
C THR A 38 -4.92 -10.13 -7.56
N ASP A 39 -3.60 -10.06 -7.42
CA ASP A 39 -2.81 -8.85 -7.69
C ASP A 39 -2.87 -8.43 -9.18
N LEU A 40 -2.98 -9.40 -10.10
CA LEU A 40 -3.12 -9.14 -11.53
C LEU A 40 -4.49 -8.51 -11.84
N ALA A 41 -5.57 -9.06 -11.26
CA ALA A 41 -6.92 -8.54 -11.43
C ALA A 41 -7.03 -7.10 -10.88
N GLY A 42 -6.40 -6.81 -9.73
CA GLY A 42 -6.32 -5.44 -9.19
C GLY A 42 -5.71 -4.45 -10.18
N GLY A 43 -4.46 -4.67 -10.62
CA GLY A 43 -3.78 -3.73 -11.52
C GLY A 43 -4.38 -3.64 -12.92
N THR A 44 -4.81 -4.76 -13.51
CA THR A 44 -5.44 -4.72 -14.84
C THR A 44 -6.77 -3.97 -14.84
N ASN A 45 -7.51 -3.98 -13.72
CA ASN A 45 -8.74 -3.20 -13.57
C ASN A 45 -8.47 -1.68 -13.59
N PHE A 46 -7.42 -1.19 -12.91
CA PHE A 46 -7.00 0.22 -13.01
C PHE A 46 -6.72 0.64 -14.46
N ALA A 47 -5.99 -0.19 -15.20
CA ALA A 47 -5.70 0.08 -16.61
C ALA A 47 -6.99 0.06 -17.46
N LEU A 48 -7.89 -0.89 -17.21
CA LEU A 48 -9.19 -0.97 -17.89
C LEU A 48 -10.03 0.30 -17.66
N LEU A 49 -10.15 0.76 -16.42
CA LEU A 49 -10.90 1.99 -16.12
C LEU A 49 -10.31 3.22 -16.81
N ALA A 50 -8.98 3.34 -16.82
CA ALA A 50 -8.29 4.44 -17.50
C ALA A 50 -8.53 4.44 -19.02
N ILE A 51 -8.50 3.26 -19.66
CA ILE A 51 -8.76 3.08 -21.09
C ILE A 51 -10.21 3.41 -21.41
N LEU A 52 -11.16 2.83 -20.67
CA LEU A 52 -12.59 2.98 -20.94
C LEU A 52 -13.07 4.42 -20.71
N THR A 53 -12.66 5.05 -19.61
CA THR A 53 -13.04 6.45 -19.35
C THR A 53 -12.47 7.39 -20.41
N LEU A 54 -11.22 7.17 -20.86
CA LEU A 54 -10.63 7.96 -21.95
C LEU A 54 -11.35 7.72 -23.29
N ALA A 55 -11.74 6.49 -23.58
CA ALA A 55 -12.49 6.14 -24.79
C ALA A 55 -13.90 6.77 -24.79
N PHE A 56 -14.63 6.69 -23.67
CA PHE A 56 -15.97 7.28 -23.55
C PHE A 56 -15.95 8.81 -23.58
N SER A 57 -14.86 9.41 -23.09
CA SER A 57 -14.68 10.86 -23.06
C SER A 57 -14.85 11.51 -24.43
N GLY A 58 -14.46 10.84 -25.52
CA GLY A 58 -14.54 11.35 -26.90
C GLY A 58 -13.71 12.62 -27.16
N HIS A 59 -12.97 13.08 -26.16
CA HIS A 59 -12.04 14.20 -26.17
C HIS A 59 -10.69 13.69 -25.66
N HIS A 60 -9.64 13.94 -26.43
CA HIS A 60 -8.28 13.46 -26.15
C HIS A 60 -7.33 14.64 -25.98
N SER A 61 -7.64 15.52 -25.02
CA SER A 61 -6.67 16.56 -24.65
C SER A 61 -5.40 15.92 -24.09
N ALA A 62 -4.25 16.59 -24.26
CA ALA A 62 -2.96 16.06 -23.80
C ALA A 62 -2.98 15.68 -22.30
N ARG A 63 -3.68 16.45 -21.47
CA ARG A 63 -3.83 16.18 -20.03
C ARG A 63 -4.52 14.84 -19.76
N GLN A 64 -5.63 14.57 -20.44
CA GLN A 64 -6.39 13.32 -20.29
C GLN A 64 -5.56 12.12 -20.70
N VAL A 65 -4.89 12.24 -21.85
CA VAL A 65 -4.01 11.17 -22.37
C VAL A 65 -2.87 10.91 -21.40
N VAL A 66 -2.16 11.95 -20.93
CA VAL A 66 -1.04 11.81 -20.00
C VAL A 66 -1.48 11.19 -18.67
N ALA A 67 -2.55 11.69 -18.05
CA ALA A 67 -3.03 11.16 -16.77
C ALA A 67 -3.49 9.68 -16.90
N SER A 68 -4.21 9.34 -17.97
CA SER A 68 -4.59 7.95 -18.25
C SER A 68 -3.36 7.07 -18.50
N LEU A 69 -2.37 7.54 -19.27
CA LEU A 69 -1.13 6.80 -19.52
C LEU A 69 -0.34 6.57 -18.24
N PHE A 70 -0.28 7.55 -17.34
CA PHE A 70 0.38 7.41 -16.05
C PHE A 70 -0.29 6.31 -15.21
N LEU A 71 -1.62 6.33 -15.11
CA LEU A 71 -2.36 5.30 -14.38
C LEU A 71 -2.18 3.91 -15.01
N ILE A 72 -2.24 3.80 -16.34
CA ILE A 72 -2.02 2.54 -17.07
C ILE A 72 -0.59 2.03 -16.85
N ALA A 73 0.42 2.88 -17.04
CA ALA A 73 1.83 2.51 -16.92
C ALA A 73 2.15 2.03 -15.51
N TRP A 74 1.71 2.75 -14.48
CA TRP A 74 1.85 2.33 -13.09
C TRP A 74 1.15 0.99 -12.83
N ALA A 75 -0.11 0.87 -13.24
CA ALA A 75 -0.93 -0.31 -12.96
C ALA A 75 -0.41 -1.59 -13.63
N LEU A 76 -0.02 -1.50 -14.90
CA LEU A 76 0.59 -2.62 -15.64
C LEU A 76 1.95 -3.00 -15.06
N ARG A 77 2.78 -2.03 -14.66
CA ARG A 77 4.07 -2.30 -14.01
C ARG A 77 3.88 -3.00 -12.67
N LEU A 78 2.99 -2.49 -11.82
CA LEU A 78 2.71 -3.05 -10.49
C LEU A 78 2.17 -4.47 -10.60
N SER A 79 1.08 -4.66 -11.36
CA SER A 79 0.51 -6.00 -11.55
C SER A 79 1.49 -6.97 -12.22
N GLY A 80 2.22 -6.53 -13.25
CA GLY A 80 3.19 -7.36 -13.94
C GLY A 80 4.34 -7.82 -13.04
N PHE A 81 4.87 -6.91 -12.21
CA PHE A 81 5.92 -7.25 -11.25
C PHE A 81 5.42 -8.20 -10.15
N LEU A 82 4.24 -7.92 -9.57
CA LEU A 82 3.66 -8.77 -8.53
C LEU A 82 3.33 -10.16 -9.08
N PHE A 83 2.76 -10.23 -10.27
CA PHE A 83 2.45 -11.49 -10.97
C PHE A 83 3.72 -12.29 -11.30
N TYR A 84 4.75 -11.64 -11.85
CA TYR A 84 6.04 -12.30 -12.09
C TYR A 84 6.67 -12.82 -10.80
N ARG A 85 6.63 -12.02 -9.72
CA ARG A 85 7.17 -12.39 -8.41
C ARG A 85 6.45 -13.61 -7.84
N ILE A 86 5.12 -13.64 -7.87
CA ILE A 86 4.35 -14.76 -7.31
C ILE A 86 4.55 -16.06 -8.13
N LEU A 87 4.69 -15.96 -9.46
CA LEU A 87 5.03 -17.11 -10.29
C LEU A 87 6.39 -17.72 -9.93
N ARG A 88 7.35 -16.88 -9.52
CA ARG A 88 8.69 -17.31 -9.13
C ARG A 88 8.78 -17.81 -7.69
N THR A 89 8.07 -17.18 -6.75
CA THR A 89 8.05 -17.59 -5.33
C THR A 89 7.14 -18.80 -5.10
N GLY A 90 6.10 -18.97 -5.92
CA GLY A 90 5.21 -20.14 -5.91
C GLY A 90 4.01 -20.04 -4.97
N LYS A 91 4.10 -19.26 -3.88
CA LYS A 91 3.06 -19.13 -2.84
C LYS A 91 2.90 -17.70 -2.34
N ASP A 92 1.67 -17.31 -1.97
CA ASP A 92 1.34 -16.04 -1.31
C ASP A 92 0.81 -16.31 0.09
N ASP A 93 1.66 -16.08 1.10
CA ASP A 93 1.34 -16.33 2.51
C ASP A 93 0.12 -15.52 2.99
N ARG A 94 -0.29 -14.45 2.27
CA ARG A 94 -1.46 -13.61 2.64
C ARG A 94 -2.79 -14.34 2.54
N PHE A 95 -2.86 -15.39 1.73
CA PHE A 95 -4.12 -16.09 1.42
C PHE A 95 -4.20 -17.50 1.99
N ASP A 96 -3.16 -17.98 2.66
CA ASP A 96 -3.10 -19.33 3.23
C ASP A 96 -4.32 -19.66 4.09
N ASP A 97 -4.71 -18.76 4.99
CA ASP A 97 -5.84 -18.97 5.91
C ASP A 97 -7.19 -18.48 5.35
N LYS A 98 -7.20 -17.86 4.17
CA LYS A 98 -8.41 -17.21 3.61
C LYS A 98 -8.96 -17.93 2.39
N ARG A 99 -8.12 -18.59 1.57
CA ARG A 99 -8.53 -19.13 0.26
C ARG A 99 -9.61 -20.20 0.36
N ASP A 100 -9.68 -20.88 1.50
CA ASP A 100 -10.62 -21.97 1.73
C ASP A 100 -11.95 -21.53 2.35
N HIS A 101 -12.03 -20.27 2.77
CA HIS A 101 -13.25 -19.69 3.30
C HIS A 101 -13.84 -18.65 2.32
N PHE A 102 -15.06 -18.91 1.88
CA PHE A 102 -15.76 -18.06 0.90
C PHE A 102 -15.87 -16.60 1.35
N PHE A 103 -16.40 -16.33 2.56
CA PHE A 103 -16.67 -14.97 3.02
C PHE A 103 -15.41 -14.14 3.30
N PRO A 104 -14.36 -14.66 3.99
CA PRO A 104 -13.10 -13.93 4.16
C PRO A 104 -12.40 -13.63 2.83
N PHE A 105 -12.44 -14.57 1.88
CA PHE A 105 -11.89 -14.33 0.55
C PHE A 105 -12.69 -13.26 -0.19
N LEU A 106 -14.03 -13.36 -0.23
CA LEU A 106 -14.88 -12.36 -0.84
C LEU A 106 -14.69 -10.96 -0.23
N GLY A 107 -14.52 -10.87 1.10
CA GLY A 107 -14.24 -9.62 1.79
C GLY A 107 -12.97 -8.92 1.30
N PHE A 108 -11.91 -9.68 0.99
CA PHE A 108 -10.71 -9.14 0.36
C PHE A 108 -11.01 -8.56 -1.03
N TRP A 109 -11.80 -9.25 -1.85
CA TRP A 109 -12.16 -8.77 -3.19
C TRP A 109 -13.05 -7.54 -3.16
N VAL A 110 -14.01 -7.46 -2.22
CA VAL A 110 -14.83 -6.25 -2.01
C VAL A 110 -13.96 -5.06 -1.59
N PHE A 111 -13.01 -5.28 -0.68
CA PHE A 111 -12.05 -4.26 -0.30
C PHE A 111 -11.19 -3.81 -1.50
N GLN A 112 -10.75 -4.77 -2.34
CA GLN A 112 -10.01 -4.48 -3.57
C GLN A 112 -10.86 -3.69 -4.57
N MET A 113 -12.16 -3.97 -4.72
CA MET A 113 -13.08 -3.19 -5.56
C MET A 113 -13.14 -1.73 -5.10
N PHE A 114 -13.34 -1.51 -3.79
CA PHE A 114 -13.37 -0.17 -3.21
C PHE A 114 -12.05 0.58 -3.44
N TRP A 115 -10.92 -0.08 -3.18
CA TRP A 115 -9.60 0.48 -3.42
C TRP A 115 -9.38 0.88 -4.88
N VAL A 116 -9.62 -0.03 -5.83
CA VAL A 116 -9.44 0.23 -7.27
C VAL A 116 -10.29 1.40 -7.73
N TRP A 117 -11.57 1.41 -7.34
CA TRP A 117 -12.50 2.43 -7.75
C TRP A 117 -12.13 3.81 -7.19
N THR A 118 -11.83 3.91 -5.89
CA THR A 118 -11.51 5.18 -5.24
C THR A 118 -10.17 5.76 -5.70
N VAL A 119 -9.14 4.92 -5.91
CA VAL A 119 -7.83 5.40 -6.38
C VAL A 119 -7.86 5.82 -7.85
N SER A 120 -8.79 5.29 -8.65
CA SER A 120 -8.99 5.68 -10.06
C SER A 120 -9.71 7.02 -10.25
N LEU A 121 -10.33 7.57 -9.19
CA LEU A 121 -11.19 8.76 -9.28
C LEU A 121 -10.55 9.98 -9.96
N PRO A 122 -9.26 10.34 -9.75
CA PRO A 122 -8.66 11.48 -10.44
C PRO A 122 -8.77 11.37 -11.96
N VAL A 123 -8.51 10.20 -12.53
CA VAL A 123 -8.60 9.94 -13.97
C VAL A 123 -10.05 9.83 -14.41
N THR A 124 -10.91 9.16 -13.63
CA THR A 124 -12.34 9.03 -13.92
C THR A 124 -13.02 10.40 -14.06
N PHE A 125 -12.81 11.29 -13.09
CA PHE A 125 -13.39 12.63 -13.13
C PHE A 125 -12.79 13.49 -14.23
N LEU A 126 -11.47 13.45 -14.44
CA LEU A 126 -10.81 14.18 -15.53
C LEU A 126 -11.39 13.81 -16.90
N ASN A 127 -11.71 12.54 -17.11
CA ASN A 127 -12.25 12.05 -18.37
C ASN A 127 -13.79 12.23 -18.50
N SER A 128 -14.46 12.66 -17.44
CA SER A 128 -15.92 12.73 -17.39
C SER A 128 -16.54 13.86 -18.24
N PRO A 129 -17.78 13.69 -18.76
CA PRO A 129 -18.50 14.70 -19.53
C PRO A 129 -18.62 16.05 -18.82
N ASN A 130 -18.82 16.04 -17.50
CA ASN A 130 -18.92 17.27 -16.70
C ASN A 130 -17.63 18.08 -16.64
N VAL A 131 -16.47 17.45 -16.84
CA VAL A 131 -15.18 18.14 -16.93
C VAL A 131 -14.87 18.50 -18.38
N THR A 132 -15.11 17.61 -19.33
CA THR A 132 -14.75 17.81 -20.74
C THR A 132 -15.63 18.80 -21.50
N ARG A 133 -16.82 19.10 -20.99
CA ARG A 133 -17.66 20.18 -21.53
C ARG A 133 -17.03 21.58 -21.43
N TYR A 134 -16.07 21.77 -20.50
CA TYR A 134 -15.35 23.03 -20.35
C TYR A 134 -14.17 23.11 -21.32
N PRO A 135 -13.84 24.30 -21.84
CA PRO A 135 -12.63 24.49 -22.64
C PRO A 135 -11.38 24.07 -21.86
N GLN A 136 -10.61 23.16 -22.42
CA GLN A 136 -9.34 22.74 -21.82
C GLN A 136 -8.24 23.71 -22.25
N HIS A 137 -7.49 24.25 -21.27
CA HIS A 137 -6.36 25.12 -21.56
C HIS A 137 -5.15 24.36 -22.11
N SER A 138 -4.17 25.10 -22.62
CA SER A 138 -2.92 24.55 -23.15
C SER A 138 -2.15 23.74 -22.09
N PHE A 139 -1.89 22.47 -22.38
CA PHE A 139 -1.05 21.62 -21.55
C PHE A 139 0.38 22.15 -21.45
N GLY A 140 1.05 21.87 -20.33
CA GLY A 140 2.43 22.32 -20.08
C GLY A 140 2.52 23.50 -19.11
N THR A 141 1.49 23.69 -18.28
CA THR A 141 1.57 24.60 -17.13
C THR A 141 2.63 24.11 -16.15
N GLY A 142 3.08 25.00 -15.25
CA GLY A 142 4.03 24.62 -14.20
C GLY A 142 3.57 23.42 -13.35
N ARG A 143 2.25 23.27 -13.13
CA ARG A 143 1.68 22.11 -12.42
C ARG A 143 1.73 20.83 -13.24
N ASP A 144 1.45 20.90 -14.55
CA ASP A 144 1.58 19.73 -15.42
C ASP A 144 3.04 19.24 -15.45
N ILE A 145 4.01 20.15 -15.58
CA ILE A 145 5.44 19.83 -15.59
C ILE A 145 5.85 19.20 -14.25
N ALA A 146 5.45 19.81 -13.12
CA ALA A 146 5.71 19.26 -11.80
C ALA A 146 5.10 17.86 -11.63
N GLY A 147 3.86 17.66 -12.09
CA GLY A 147 3.19 16.36 -12.09
C GLY A 147 3.95 15.31 -12.91
N ILE A 148 4.41 15.63 -14.12
CA ILE A 148 5.22 14.72 -14.94
C ILE A 148 6.53 14.36 -14.23
N VAL A 149 7.24 15.35 -13.71
CA VAL A 149 8.52 15.13 -13.01
C VAL A 149 8.33 14.23 -11.79
N LEU A 150 7.30 14.51 -10.98
CA LEU A 150 6.96 13.69 -9.82
C LEU A 150 6.59 12.27 -10.22
N PHE A 151 5.78 12.08 -11.27
CA PHE A 151 5.45 10.75 -11.78
C PHE A 151 6.70 9.96 -12.15
N VAL A 152 7.61 10.56 -12.93
CA VAL A 152 8.86 9.91 -13.35
C VAL A 152 9.73 9.54 -12.14
N ILE A 153 9.89 10.46 -11.19
CA ILE A 153 10.66 10.19 -9.96
C ILE A 153 10.03 9.04 -9.18
N GLY A 154 8.72 9.08 -8.94
CA GLY A 154 8.00 8.03 -8.21
C GLY A 154 8.09 6.68 -8.91
N PHE A 155 7.89 6.66 -10.22
CA PHE A 155 7.95 5.45 -11.05
C PHE A 155 9.35 4.82 -11.05
N VAL A 156 10.42 5.63 -11.11
CA VAL A 156 11.80 5.16 -11.02
C VAL A 156 12.11 4.62 -9.62
N ILE A 157 11.75 5.35 -8.57
CA ILE A 157 11.98 4.91 -7.18
C ILE A 157 11.28 3.58 -6.93
N GLU A 158 10.00 3.46 -7.30
CA GLU A 158 9.21 2.24 -7.13
C GLU A 158 9.83 1.06 -7.90
N SER A 159 10.06 1.24 -9.21
CA SER A 159 10.55 0.19 -10.09
C SER A 159 11.94 -0.33 -9.69
N VAL A 160 12.86 0.59 -9.39
CA VAL A 160 14.23 0.22 -9.01
C VAL A 160 14.25 -0.42 -7.62
N SER A 161 13.45 0.09 -6.67
CA SER A 161 13.34 -0.50 -5.33
C SER A 161 12.79 -1.93 -5.40
N ASP A 162 11.74 -2.16 -6.18
CA ASP A 162 11.18 -3.49 -6.38
C ASP A 162 12.23 -4.47 -6.94
N ALA A 163 12.97 -4.05 -7.98
CA ALA A 163 14.04 -4.84 -8.57
C ALA A 163 15.19 -5.12 -7.60
N GLN A 164 15.62 -4.11 -6.83
CA GLN A 164 16.67 -4.26 -5.80
C GLN A 164 16.25 -5.28 -4.74
N LYS A 165 15.04 -5.13 -4.19
CA LYS A 165 14.51 -6.01 -3.14
C LYS A 165 14.33 -7.44 -3.67
N TYR A 166 13.89 -7.59 -4.92
CA TYR A 166 13.74 -8.90 -5.55
C TYR A 166 15.07 -9.62 -5.73
N ARG A 167 16.08 -8.95 -6.32
CA ARG A 167 17.43 -9.52 -6.51
C ARG A 167 18.11 -9.87 -5.18
N PHE A 168 17.92 -9.02 -4.16
CA PHE A 168 18.44 -9.27 -2.82
C PHE A 168 17.87 -10.57 -2.23
N ARG A 169 16.54 -10.76 -2.30
CA ARG A 169 15.89 -11.98 -1.79
C ARG A 169 16.27 -13.26 -2.52
N MET A 170 16.72 -13.17 -3.77
CA MET A 170 17.20 -14.33 -4.53
C MET A 170 18.58 -14.82 -4.11
N THR A 171 19.35 -13.97 -3.41
CA THR A 171 20.77 -14.22 -3.10
C THR A 171 21.06 -14.36 -1.60
N HIS A 172 20.08 -14.09 -0.73
CA HIS A 172 20.25 -14.02 0.72
C HIS A 172 19.21 -14.86 1.45
N ASN A 173 19.56 -15.38 2.63
CA ASN A 173 18.82 -16.42 3.35
C ASN A 173 17.65 -15.88 4.21
N GLY A 174 17.04 -14.75 3.82
CA GLY A 174 15.88 -14.15 4.51
C GLY A 174 16.19 -13.51 5.87
N THR A 175 17.34 -13.81 6.48
CA THR A 175 17.85 -13.24 7.73
C THR A 175 18.72 -12.01 7.52
N ASP A 176 18.87 -11.53 6.29
CA ASP A 176 19.66 -10.34 5.97
C ASP A 176 18.77 -9.14 5.68
N VAL A 177 19.27 -7.95 5.95
CA VAL A 177 18.58 -6.70 5.64
C VAL A 177 19.06 -6.18 4.31
N CYS A 178 18.12 -5.81 3.43
CA CYS A 178 18.47 -5.07 2.23
C CYS A 178 18.77 -3.62 2.63
N ASP A 179 20.03 -3.22 2.62
CA ASP A 179 20.48 -1.85 2.91
C ASP A 179 21.26 -1.24 1.73
N LYS A 180 20.96 -1.69 0.50
CA LYS A 180 21.61 -1.23 -0.74
C LYS A 180 20.68 -0.35 -1.56
N GLY A 181 21.25 0.62 -2.27
CA GLY A 181 20.52 1.50 -3.19
C GLY A 181 19.49 2.36 -2.46
N PHE A 182 18.23 2.36 -2.91
CA PHE A 182 17.19 3.13 -2.25
C PHE A 182 16.87 2.63 -0.84
N PHE A 183 17.11 1.34 -0.56
CA PHE A 183 16.93 0.79 0.78
C PHE A 183 17.97 1.27 1.80
N ALA A 184 19.07 1.87 1.34
CA ALA A 184 19.99 2.55 2.23
C ALA A 184 19.40 3.87 2.76
N TRP A 185 18.44 4.48 2.07
CA TRP A 185 17.91 5.82 2.38
C TRP A 185 16.51 5.76 2.99
N SER A 186 15.74 4.71 2.69
CA SER A 186 14.41 4.47 3.24
C SER A 186 14.19 2.97 3.44
N ARG A 187 13.40 2.57 4.43
CA ARG A 187 12.98 1.17 4.66
C ARG A 187 11.95 0.71 3.62
N HIS A 188 11.11 1.64 3.15
CA HIS A 188 10.05 1.38 2.16
C HIS A 188 10.06 2.40 1.01
N PRO A 189 11.16 2.48 0.24
CA PRO A 189 11.25 3.42 -0.87
C PRO A 189 10.23 3.10 -1.96
N ASN A 190 9.85 1.84 -2.15
CA ASN A 190 8.81 1.45 -3.10
C ASN A 190 7.44 2.06 -2.76
N TYR A 191 7.06 2.08 -1.48
CA TYR A 191 5.80 2.72 -1.04
C TYR A 191 5.86 4.24 -1.20
N PHE A 192 7.01 4.86 -0.94
CA PHE A 192 7.19 6.28 -1.19
C PHE A 192 7.03 6.63 -2.68
N GLY A 193 7.61 5.82 -3.57
CA GLY A 193 7.43 5.96 -5.02
C GLY A 193 5.96 5.86 -5.43
N GLU A 194 5.24 4.86 -4.91
CA GLU A 194 3.81 4.67 -5.16
C GLU A 194 2.96 5.85 -4.71
N ILE A 195 3.23 6.41 -3.51
CA ILE A 195 2.54 7.60 -2.99
C ILE A 195 2.78 8.81 -3.93
N ILE A 196 4.03 9.06 -4.33
CA ILE A 196 4.36 10.15 -5.25
C ILE A 196 3.60 10.00 -6.57
N ILE A 197 3.55 8.79 -7.13
CA ILE A 197 2.83 8.52 -8.38
C ILE A 197 1.37 8.93 -8.26
N GLN A 198 0.67 8.53 -7.19
CA GLN A 198 -0.74 8.87 -7.03
C GLN A 198 -0.98 10.36 -6.89
N PHE A 199 -0.17 11.05 -6.08
CA PHE A 199 -0.26 12.51 -5.96
C PHE A 199 0.09 13.22 -7.26
N SER A 200 1.00 12.67 -8.07
CA SER A 200 1.35 13.22 -9.38
C SER A 200 0.21 13.11 -10.40
N ILE A 201 -0.50 11.97 -10.45
CA ILE A 201 -1.68 11.77 -11.30
C ILE A 201 -2.79 12.74 -10.87
N TYR A 202 -3.03 12.86 -9.57
CA TYR A 202 -3.97 13.85 -9.04
C TYR A 202 -3.60 15.29 -9.41
N MET A 203 -2.31 15.65 -9.30
CA MET A 203 -1.82 16.99 -9.64
C MET A 203 -2.09 17.35 -11.09
N VAL A 204 -1.85 16.41 -12.02
CA VAL A 204 -2.16 16.60 -13.45
C VAL A 204 -3.67 16.69 -13.66
N ALA A 205 -4.46 15.82 -13.01
CA ALA A 205 -5.92 15.78 -13.16
C ALA A 205 -6.61 17.06 -12.65
N VAL A 206 -6.16 17.61 -11.52
CA VAL A 206 -6.78 18.79 -10.90
C VAL A 206 -6.37 20.10 -11.57
N SER A 207 -5.37 20.12 -12.46
CA SER A 207 -4.82 21.38 -13.00
C SER A 207 -5.86 22.23 -13.71
N SER A 208 -6.78 21.64 -14.48
CA SER A 208 -7.85 22.38 -15.16
C SER A 208 -8.81 23.09 -14.19
N ALA A 209 -9.05 22.50 -13.01
CA ALA A 209 -9.81 23.12 -11.93
C ALA A 209 -8.99 24.16 -11.16
N ALA A 210 -7.70 23.90 -10.92
CA ALA A 210 -6.80 24.80 -10.20
C ALA A 210 -6.51 26.09 -10.96
N ASP A 211 -6.50 26.04 -12.28
CA ASP A 211 -6.31 27.20 -13.16
C ASP A 211 -7.62 27.93 -13.49
N GLY A 212 -8.75 27.51 -12.92
CA GLY A 212 -10.05 28.20 -13.05
C GLY A 212 -10.80 27.95 -14.36
N TYR A 213 -10.34 27.04 -15.22
CA TYR A 213 -11.00 26.72 -16.49
C TYR A 213 -12.22 25.80 -16.29
N VAL A 214 -12.17 24.94 -15.27
CA VAL A 214 -13.28 24.11 -14.86
C VAL A 214 -13.90 24.71 -13.60
N GLY A 215 -15.19 25.04 -13.68
CA GLY A 215 -15.93 25.68 -12.60
C GLY A 215 -17.05 24.80 -11.99
N GLY A 216 -17.66 25.33 -10.93
CA GLY A 216 -18.84 24.73 -10.30
C GLY A 216 -18.60 23.35 -9.69
N GLN A 217 -19.56 22.45 -9.87
CA GLN A 217 -19.52 21.10 -9.29
C GLN A 217 -18.38 20.22 -9.87
N ALA A 218 -18.00 20.43 -11.12
CA ALA A 218 -16.92 19.67 -11.77
C ALA A 218 -15.55 19.97 -11.14
N SER A 219 -15.30 21.23 -10.79
CA SER A 219 -14.10 21.63 -10.05
C SER A 219 -14.05 20.99 -8.67
N LYS A 220 -15.17 21.02 -7.93
CA LYS A 220 -15.29 20.34 -6.63
C LYS A 220 -15.04 18.83 -6.73
N ALA A 221 -15.54 18.18 -7.77
CA ALA A 221 -15.31 16.74 -8.00
C ALA A 221 -13.81 16.45 -8.25
N LEU A 222 -13.13 17.24 -9.07
CA LEU A 222 -11.69 17.12 -9.29
C LEU A 222 -10.89 17.30 -8.00
N TYR A 223 -11.22 18.28 -7.16
CA TYR A 223 -10.59 18.41 -5.84
C TYR A 223 -10.93 17.25 -4.89
N ALA A 224 -12.18 16.79 -4.87
CA ALA A 224 -12.61 15.66 -4.04
C ALA A 224 -11.90 14.36 -4.42
N SER A 225 -11.44 14.22 -5.67
CA SER A 225 -10.67 13.07 -6.15
C SER A 225 -9.36 12.83 -5.40
N ILE A 226 -8.87 13.80 -4.63
CA ILE A 226 -7.72 13.66 -3.72
C ILE A 226 -7.91 12.54 -2.69
N VAL A 227 -9.16 12.13 -2.43
CA VAL A 227 -9.49 10.97 -1.61
C VAL A 227 -8.80 9.69 -2.10
N GLY A 228 -8.56 9.55 -3.41
CA GLY A 228 -7.84 8.40 -3.99
C GLY A 228 -6.40 8.30 -3.48
N PRO A 229 -5.53 9.27 -3.75
CA PRO A 229 -4.16 9.30 -3.22
C PRO A 229 -4.09 9.19 -1.69
N PHE A 230 -5.00 9.84 -0.96
CA PHE A 230 -5.04 9.73 0.50
C PHE A 230 -5.45 8.33 0.98
N LEU A 231 -6.43 7.70 0.33
CA LEU A 231 -6.83 6.34 0.64
C LEU A 231 -5.65 5.39 0.42
N LEU A 232 -4.97 5.47 -0.73
CA LEU A 232 -3.82 4.62 -1.01
C LEU A 232 -2.70 4.83 0.03
N THR A 233 -2.40 6.08 0.36
CA THR A 233 -1.41 6.41 1.40
C THR A 233 -1.81 5.82 2.75
N PHE A 234 -3.08 5.95 3.14
CA PHE A 234 -3.61 5.39 4.37
C PHE A 234 -3.51 3.86 4.40
N LEU A 235 -3.84 3.18 3.31
CA LEU A 235 -3.74 1.73 3.22
C LEU A 235 -2.30 1.24 3.35
N LEU A 236 -1.36 1.88 2.65
CA LEU A 236 0.06 1.56 2.76
C LEU A 236 0.61 1.81 4.16
N MET A 237 0.18 2.88 4.82
CA MET A 237 0.69 3.24 6.13
C MET A 237 0.06 2.47 7.28
N PHE A 238 -1.24 2.18 7.24
CA PHE A 238 -2.00 1.74 8.42
C PHE A 238 -2.66 0.37 8.29
N VAL A 239 -2.86 -0.14 7.07
CA VAL A 239 -3.64 -1.38 6.87
C VAL A 239 -2.78 -2.53 6.38
N SER A 240 -2.12 -2.40 5.23
CA SER A 240 -1.50 -3.53 4.52
C SER A 240 0.01 -3.41 4.29
N GLY A 241 0.58 -2.20 4.32
CA GLY A 241 1.99 -1.98 4.00
C GLY A 241 2.91 -2.03 5.23
N LEU A 242 3.14 -0.86 5.82
CA LEU A 242 4.11 -0.64 6.90
C LEU A 242 3.78 -1.45 8.16
N THR A 243 2.50 -1.48 8.56
CA THR A 243 2.05 -2.16 9.80
C THR A 243 2.33 -3.65 9.80
N LEU A 244 2.08 -4.32 8.68
CA LEU A 244 2.29 -5.76 8.51
C LEU A 244 3.76 -6.12 8.33
N SER A 245 4.59 -5.17 7.88
CA SER A 245 5.99 -5.42 7.60
C SER A 245 6.94 -5.05 8.73
N GLU A 246 6.70 -3.97 9.47
CA GLU A 246 7.68 -3.44 10.42
C GLU A 246 7.68 -4.23 11.73
N ARG A 247 6.65 -4.02 12.56
CA ARG A 247 6.58 -4.57 13.91
C ARG A 247 6.58 -6.12 13.93
N PRO A 248 5.82 -6.83 13.09
CA PRO A 248 5.83 -8.30 13.09
C PRO A 248 7.20 -8.89 12.72
N LYS A 249 7.87 -8.35 11.70
CA LYS A 249 9.20 -8.86 11.30
C LYS A 249 10.24 -8.56 12.37
N ALA A 250 10.19 -7.38 12.98
CA ALA A 250 11.04 -7.04 14.11
C ALA A 250 10.86 -8.02 15.27
N LYS A 251 9.60 -8.30 15.63
CA LYS A 251 9.25 -9.27 16.67
C LYS A 251 9.79 -10.67 16.37
N THR A 252 9.53 -11.21 15.18
CA THR A 252 10.00 -12.55 14.79
C THR A 252 11.53 -12.64 14.82
N ARG A 253 12.22 -11.57 14.41
CA ARG A 253 13.68 -11.53 14.40
C ARG A 253 14.27 -11.49 15.81
N TYR A 254 13.61 -10.78 16.73
CA TYR A 254 13.95 -10.77 18.15
C TYR A 254 13.73 -12.14 18.80
N GLU A 255 12.55 -12.75 18.59
CA GLU A 255 12.18 -14.05 19.19
C GLU A 255 13.07 -15.20 18.70
N LYS A 256 13.59 -15.11 17.48
CA LYS A 256 14.48 -16.13 16.88
C LYS A 256 15.98 -15.82 17.06
N ASP A 257 16.32 -14.76 17.78
CA ASP A 257 17.69 -14.25 17.96
C ASP A 257 18.48 -14.08 16.63
N GLN A 258 17.77 -13.62 15.59
CA GLN A 258 18.32 -13.51 14.23
C GLN A 258 18.99 -12.15 13.99
N ASN A 259 20.15 -11.92 14.62
CA ASN A 259 20.91 -10.66 14.50
C ASN A 259 20.05 -9.44 14.86
N TRP A 260 19.40 -9.50 16.02
CA TRP A 260 18.51 -8.43 16.50
C TRP A 260 19.24 -7.09 16.61
N GLU A 261 20.47 -7.07 17.14
CA GLU A 261 21.24 -5.82 17.31
C GLU A 261 21.53 -5.13 15.97
N GLY A 262 21.97 -5.89 14.97
CA GLY A 262 22.20 -5.36 13.62
C GLY A 262 20.91 -4.85 12.97
N TYR A 263 19.80 -5.54 13.17
CA TYR A 263 18.50 -5.11 12.67
C TYR A 263 17.97 -3.86 13.37
N LYS A 264 18.09 -3.79 14.69
CA LYS A 264 17.71 -2.62 15.48
C LYS A 264 18.50 -1.39 15.03
N ARG A 265 19.81 -1.53 14.85
CA ARG A 265 20.65 -0.46 14.32
C ARG A 265 20.20 0.01 12.93
N TRP A 266 19.77 -0.92 12.07
CA TRP A 266 19.20 -0.56 10.77
C TRP A 266 17.88 0.21 10.90
N LEU A 267 16.98 -0.19 11.80
CA LEU A 267 15.73 0.54 12.07
C LEU A 267 16.00 1.97 12.56
N ASP A 268 16.97 2.14 13.45
CA ASP A 268 17.29 3.43 14.07
C ASP A 268 17.95 4.43 13.10
N ARG A 269 18.73 3.93 12.14
CA ARG A 269 19.49 4.74 11.17
C ARG A 269 18.76 4.98 9.84
N THR A 270 17.69 4.23 9.54
CA THR A 270 17.05 4.27 8.21
C THR A 270 15.64 4.82 8.30
N SER A 271 15.37 5.90 7.56
CA SER A 271 14.04 6.50 7.49
C SER A 271 12.98 5.49 7.08
N ILE A 272 11.77 5.57 7.63
CA ILE A 272 10.72 4.58 7.35
C ILE A 272 10.18 4.69 5.92
N LEU A 273 9.91 5.92 5.46
CA LEU A 273 9.19 6.17 4.21
C LEU A 273 9.95 7.16 3.32
N ILE A 274 10.18 8.38 3.80
CA ILE A 274 10.81 9.46 3.02
C ILE A 274 12.33 9.20 2.92
N PRO A 275 12.92 9.04 1.71
CA PRO A 275 14.35 8.82 1.54
C PRO A 275 15.19 9.92 2.20
N PHE A 276 16.10 9.52 3.10
CA PHE A 276 16.93 10.46 3.84
C PHE A 276 18.32 9.87 4.18
N PRO A 277 19.39 10.68 4.23
CA PRO A 277 20.73 10.19 4.57
C PRO A 277 20.79 9.54 5.97
N PRO A 278 21.27 8.29 6.10
CA PRO A 278 21.29 7.57 7.38
C PRO A 278 22.06 8.24 8.49
N GLN A 279 23.18 8.89 8.15
CA GLN A 279 24.07 9.56 9.10
C GLN A 279 23.39 10.74 9.80
N LEU A 280 22.42 11.36 9.12
CA LEU A 280 21.60 12.42 9.68
C LEU A 280 20.37 11.85 10.39
N TYR A 281 19.76 10.80 9.82
CA TYR A 281 18.61 10.13 10.43
C TYR A 281 18.91 9.56 11.81
N GLU A 282 20.04 8.86 11.96
CA GLU A 282 20.44 8.24 13.22
C GLU A 282 20.49 9.25 14.38
N LYS A 283 21.00 10.46 14.11
CA LYS A 283 21.16 11.55 15.09
C LYS A 283 19.89 12.36 15.36
N MET A 284 18.82 12.17 14.59
CA MET A 284 17.61 12.98 14.75
C MET A 284 16.83 12.62 16.02
N PRO A 285 16.28 13.61 16.74
CA PRO A 285 15.42 13.37 17.88
C PRO A 285 14.16 12.61 17.45
N THR A 286 13.68 11.72 18.33
CA THR A 286 12.51 10.87 18.08
C THR A 286 11.25 11.64 17.71
N ILE A 287 11.11 12.88 18.20
CA ILE A 287 9.98 13.76 17.85
C ILE A 287 9.98 14.02 16.34
N LEU A 288 11.12 14.39 15.74
CA LEU A 288 11.22 14.64 14.30
C LEU A 288 11.01 13.37 13.47
N LYS A 289 11.55 12.24 13.93
CA LYS A 289 11.30 10.93 13.29
C LYS A 289 9.80 10.60 13.24
N ARG A 290 9.09 10.83 14.34
CA ARG A 290 7.65 10.56 14.48
C ARG A 290 6.76 11.52 13.70
N THR A 291 7.14 12.80 13.58
CA THR A 291 6.29 13.82 12.95
C THR A 291 6.62 14.03 11.48
N VAL A 292 7.89 14.25 11.13
CA VAL A 292 8.31 14.59 9.75
C VAL A 292 8.44 13.33 8.90
N PHE A 293 9.03 12.27 9.46
CA PHE A 293 9.28 11.03 8.73
C PHE A 293 8.18 9.98 8.90
N LEU A 294 7.12 10.32 9.65
CA LEU A 294 5.96 9.47 9.88
C LEU A 294 6.30 8.13 10.55
N GLU A 295 7.35 8.09 11.37
CA GLU A 295 7.72 6.90 12.15
C GLU A 295 6.83 6.75 13.38
N PHE A 296 5.55 6.44 13.18
CA PHE A 296 4.59 6.30 14.27
C PHE A 296 4.96 5.18 15.26
N PRO A 297 4.61 5.31 16.55
CA PRO A 297 4.91 4.30 17.57
C PRO A 297 4.38 2.91 17.24
N LEU A 298 3.33 2.81 16.42
CA LEU A 298 2.73 1.55 16.00
C LEU A 298 3.70 0.66 15.20
N TYR A 299 4.68 1.25 14.51
CA TYR A 299 5.69 0.53 13.72
C TYR A 299 6.85 0.00 14.57
N VAL A 300 7.08 0.60 15.73
CA VAL A 300 8.25 0.32 16.56
C VAL A 300 7.97 -0.90 17.43
N PHE A 301 8.86 -1.90 17.33
CA PHE A 301 8.89 -3.02 18.25
C PHE A 301 9.73 -2.68 19.47
N ASP A 302 9.17 -2.88 20.66
CA ASP A 302 9.84 -2.64 21.94
C ASP A 302 9.98 -3.97 22.70
N PRO A 303 11.20 -4.53 22.81
CA PRO A 303 11.46 -5.76 23.54
C PRO A 303 11.04 -5.70 25.02
N ALA A 304 11.19 -4.56 25.69
CA ALA A 304 10.92 -4.43 27.12
C ALA A 304 9.43 -4.64 27.44
N LYS A 305 8.55 -4.14 26.57
CA LYS A 305 7.09 -4.36 26.67
C LYS A 305 6.69 -5.80 26.38
N HIS A 306 7.55 -6.58 25.72
CA HIS A 306 7.29 -7.98 25.38
C HIS A 306 7.87 -8.96 26.39
N SER A 307 9.01 -8.67 27.03
CA SER A 307 9.60 -9.51 28.08
C SER A 307 8.74 -9.59 29.34
N ASP A 308 7.99 -8.54 29.66
CA ASP A 308 7.12 -8.51 30.85
C ASP A 308 5.85 -9.38 30.69
N VAL A 309 5.48 -9.75 29.46
CA VAL A 309 4.34 -10.63 29.19
C VAL A 309 4.75 -12.12 29.28
N SER A 310 6.05 -12.42 29.28
CA SER A 310 6.60 -13.78 29.25
C SER A 310 7.09 -14.31 30.60
N ARG A 311 6.77 -13.64 31.72
CA ARG A 311 7.01 -14.21 33.06
C ARG A 311 5.72 -14.83 33.64
N PRO A 312 5.51 -16.15 33.54
CA PRO A 312 4.70 -16.86 34.52
C PRO A 312 5.54 -16.98 35.80
N GLY A 313 5.55 -15.93 36.61
CA GLY A 313 6.41 -15.89 37.80
C GLY A 313 6.44 -14.51 38.44
N GLY A 314 5.28 -14.06 38.92
CA GLY A 314 5.11 -12.73 39.52
C GLY A 314 3.99 -12.69 40.55
N GLN A 315 3.76 -13.78 41.29
CA GLN A 315 3.03 -13.77 42.55
C GLN A 315 3.96 -14.32 43.63
N SER A 316 4.85 -13.46 44.13
CA SER A 316 5.64 -13.73 45.33
C SER A 316 6.04 -12.41 45.97
N ALA A 317 5.04 -11.66 46.44
CA ALA A 317 5.24 -10.54 47.34
C ALA A 317 3.95 -10.16 48.09
N GLU A 318 3.10 -11.12 48.48
CA GLU A 318 1.98 -10.84 49.41
C GLU A 318 1.38 -12.15 49.92
N ASN A 319 2.09 -12.81 50.84
CA ASN A 319 1.52 -13.68 51.90
C ASN A 319 2.68 -14.35 52.64
N GLN A 320 3.40 -13.55 53.42
CA GLN A 320 4.27 -14.06 54.49
C GLN A 320 3.81 -13.53 55.84
N VAL A 321 2.49 -13.57 56.10
CA VAL A 321 1.91 -13.44 57.43
C VAL A 321 0.66 -14.34 57.49
N ARG A 322 0.60 -15.23 58.50
CA ARG A 322 -0.34 -16.36 58.72
C ARG A 322 0.04 -17.61 57.92
N GLY A 323 0.46 -18.72 58.51
CA GLY A 323 0.14 -19.25 59.84
C GLY A 323 -0.32 -20.69 59.65
N THR A 324 0.57 -21.63 59.95
CA THR A 324 0.30 -22.99 60.50
C THR A 324 -1.11 -23.57 60.31
N ASN A 325 -1.23 -24.65 59.52
CA ASN A 325 -1.66 -25.97 60.00
C ASN A 325 -1.94 -26.94 58.84
N GLY A 326 -1.49 -28.19 59.01
CA GLY A 326 -2.34 -29.35 58.79
C GLY A 326 -2.41 -29.97 57.39
N ASP A 327 -1.67 -31.07 57.25
CA ASP A 327 -2.18 -32.39 56.91
C ASP A 327 -2.20 -32.88 55.42
N SER A 328 -1.43 -33.95 55.25
CA SER A 328 -1.58 -35.18 54.45
C SER A 328 -2.04 -35.23 52.96
N ARG A 329 -1.19 -35.99 52.23
CA ARG A 329 -1.48 -37.08 51.24
C ARG A 329 -1.65 -36.76 49.74
N GLY A 330 -0.90 -37.56 48.94
CA GLY A 330 -1.25 -38.03 47.59
C GLY A 330 -0.33 -37.53 46.47
N SER A 331 0.76 -38.25 46.13
CA SER A 331 0.89 -39.13 44.94
C SER A 331 0.82 -38.38 43.59
N VAL A 332 1.95 -38.08 42.93
CA VAL A 332 2.71 -38.94 41.98
C VAL A 332 2.10 -38.93 40.55
N GLU A 333 2.90 -38.34 39.64
CA GLU A 333 3.19 -38.70 38.22
C GLU A 333 2.06 -38.64 37.16
N GLU A 334 2.23 -37.80 36.12
CA GLU A 334 2.69 -38.14 34.74
C GLU A 334 1.48 -38.22 33.79
N THR A 335 1.46 -38.00 32.47
CA THR A 335 2.35 -37.48 31.41
C THR A 335 1.51 -37.59 30.11
N LEU A 336 1.64 -36.62 29.19
CA LEU A 336 1.43 -36.64 27.72
C LEU A 336 0.29 -37.46 27.07
N VAL A 337 -0.50 -36.82 26.19
CA VAL A 337 -0.38 -36.88 24.70
C VAL A 337 -0.82 -35.54 24.10
#